data_AF-A0A645GLT1-F1
#
_entry.id   AF-A0A645GLT1-F1
#
_cell.length_a   1.000
_cell.length_b   1.000
_cell.length_c   1.000
_cell.angle_alpha   90.00
_cell.angle_beta   90.00
_cell.angle_gamma   90.00
#
_symmetry.space_group_name_H-M   'P 1'
#
loop_
_entity.id
_entity.type
_entity.pdbx_description
1 polymer ?
#
loop_
_entity_poly.entity_id
_entity_poly.type
_entity_poly.pdbx_seq_one_letter_code
_entity_poly.pdbx_strand_id
1 'polypeptide(L)'
;MSEILKVVIPGDVIAKEDEYILDVKLSNNKNFFITGTVYDDHKVPINNAAIAIYQVDDTDNQKMNLFGVTFSYKDGTYGISLPYGYSYMLIVYS
;
A
#
# COMPACT_ATOMS: atom_id res chain seq x y z
N MET A 1 12.52 12.24 -28.97
CA MET A 1 11.53 11.66 -28.01
C MET A 1 12.28 10.65 -27.18
N SER A 2 12.44 10.89 -25.88
CA SER A 2 13.09 9.91 -24.99
C SER A 2 12.03 8.90 -24.55
N GLU A 3 12.25 7.62 -24.84
CA GLU A 3 11.40 6.54 -24.34
C GLU A 3 11.54 6.43 -22.82
N ILE A 4 10.41 6.36 -22.13
CA ILE A 4 10.38 6.07 -20.70
C ILE A 4 10.58 4.56 -20.55
N LEU A 5 11.76 4.17 -20.05
CA LEU A 5 12.08 2.79 -19.69
C LEU A 5 11.12 2.32 -18.60
N LYS A 6 10.18 1.44 -18.98
CA LYS A 6 9.32 0.74 -18.03
C LYS A 6 10.12 -0.40 -17.39
N VAL A 7 10.67 -0.15 -16.22
CA VAL A 7 11.35 -1.17 -15.41
C VAL A 7 10.31 -1.86 -14.53
N VAL A 8 10.19 -3.19 -14.65
CA VAL A 8 9.34 -4.02 -13.79
C VAL A 8 10.27 -4.65 -12.75
N ILE A 9 10.13 -4.26 -11.49
CA ILE A 9 10.97 -4.75 -10.38
C ILE A 9 10.20 -5.87 -9.64
N PRO A 10 10.78 -7.08 -9.53
CA PRO A 10 10.23 -8.16 -8.72
C PRO A 10 10.17 -7.81 -7.22
N GLY A 11 9.13 -8.24 -6.51
CA GLY A 11 8.89 -7.84 -5.11
C GLY A 11 9.96 -8.30 -4.11
N ASP A 12 10.68 -9.38 -4.41
CA ASP A 12 11.82 -9.89 -3.64
C ASP A 12 13.09 -9.05 -3.82
N VAL A 13 13.21 -8.32 -4.94
CA VAL A 13 14.33 -7.38 -5.19
C VAL A 13 14.15 -6.09 -4.39
N ILE A 14 12.90 -5.64 -4.17
CA ILE A 14 12.59 -4.50 -3.29
C ILE A 14 13.08 -4.75 -1.85
N ALA A 15 13.04 -6.01 -1.41
CA ALA A 15 13.28 -6.37 -0.02
C ALA A 15 14.75 -6.66 0.32
N LYS A 16 15.64 -6.78 -0.67
CA LYS A 16 16.98 -7.37 -0.40
C LYS A 16 18.18 -6.47 -0.60
N GLU A 17 18.39 -5.79 -1.72
CA GLU A 17 19.74 -5.23 -1.97
C GLU A 17 19.87 -3.89 -2.71
N ASP A 18 18.81 -3.23 -3.18
CA ASP A 18 18.95 -1.86 -3.74
C ASP A 18 17.75 -0.99 -3.35
N GLU A 19 17.90 -0.20 -2.29
CA GLU A 19 16.94 0.81 -1.86
C GLU A 19 16.85 1.94 -2.90
N TYR A 20 15.87 1.86 -3.80
CA TYR A 20 15.46 3.03 -4.60
C TYR A 20 14.61 3.96 -3.72
N ILE A 21 15.26 4.84 -2.96
CA ILE A 21 14.58 5.94 -2.27
C ILE A 21 14.21 6.99 -3.33
N LEU A 22 13.02 6.88 -3.89
CA LEU A 22 12.42 8.00 -4.61
C LEU A 22 11.75 8.92 -3.58
N ASP A 23 12.36 10.09 -3.33
CA ASP A 23 11.76 11.17 -2.53
C ASP A 23 10.54 11.75 -3.24
N VAL A 24 9.40 11.05 -3.14
CA VAL A 24 8.12 11.53 -3.63
C VAL A 24 7.53 12.48 -2.59
N LYS A 25 7.59 13.78 -2.85
CA LYS A 25 6.78 14.75 -2.11
C LYS A 25 5.32 14.59 -2.52
N LEU A 26 4.53 14.01 -1.62
CA LEU A 26 3.07 14.06 -1.72
C LEU A 26 2.64 15.53 -1.72
N SER A 27 1.80 15.93 -2.67
CA SER A 27 1.31 17.30 -2.76
C SER A 27 0.55 17.66 -1.48
N ASN A 28 0.90 18.80 -0.87
CA ASN A 28 0.69 19.12 0.54
C ASN A 28 -0.75 19.09 1.09
N ASN A 29 -1.80 18.90 0.29
CA ASN A 29 -3.09 19.49 0.67
C ASN A 29 -4.24 18.53 0.97
N LYS A 30 -4.17 17.22 0.71
CA LYS A 30 -5.32 16.32 0.96
C LYS A 30 -4.97 14.86 1.20
N ASN A 31 -3.92 14.52 1.94
CA ASN A 31 -3.68 13.12 2.32
C ASN A 31 -3.92 12.92 3.81
N PHE A 32 -4.39 11.75 4.19
CA PHE A 32 -4.46 11.30 5.59
C PHE A 32 -3.63 10.03 5.75
N PHE A 33 -3.08 9.83 6.94
CA PHE A 33 -2.24 8.68 7.27
C PHE A 33 -3.05 7.67 8.07
N ILE A 34 -3.16 6.45 7.54
CA ILE A 34 -3.76 5.31 8.24
C ILE A 34 -2.65 4.45 8.80
N THR A 35 -2.80 4.04 10.05
CA THR A 35 -1.97 3.00 10.67
C THR A 35 -2.87 1.92 11.25
N GLY A 36 -2.33 0.71 11.36
CA GLY A 36 -3.01 -0.40 12.00
C GLY A 36 -2.04 -1.53 12.30
N THR A 37 -2.56 -2.60 12.90
CA THR A 37 -1.81 -3.82 13.16
C THR A 37 -2.57 -4.99 12.56
N VAL A 38 -1.85 -5.84 11.82
CA VAL A 38 -2.40 -7.08 11.26
C VAL A 38 -2.25 -8.19 12.30
N TYR A 39 -3.34 -8.92 12.55
CA TYR A 39 -3.37 -10.04 13.48
C TYR A 39 -3.91 -11.30 12.82
N ASP A 40 -3.50 -12.46 13.33
CA ASP A 40 -4.14 -13.74 13.04
C ASP A 40 -5.41 -13.96 13.90
N ASP A 41 -6.05 -15.12 13.71
CA ASP A 41 -7.25 -15.51 14.46
C ASP A 41 -7.02 -15.66 15.98
N HIS A 42 -5.76 -15.76 16.42
CA HIS A 42 -5.34 -15.84 17.82
C HIS A 42 -4.88 -14.48 18.38
N LYS A 43 -5.04 -13.40 17.62
CA LYS A 43 -4.58 -12.04 17.96
C LYS A 43 -3.06 -11.91 18.07
N VAL A 44 -2.31 -12.76 17.37
CA VAL A 44 -0.85 -12.66 17.24
C VAL A 44 -0.54 -11.73 16.05
N PRO A 45 0.34 -10.72 16.22
CA PRO A 45 0.72 -9.86 15.11
C PRO A 45 1.40 -10.63 13.98
N ILE A 46 0.98 -10.38 12.74
CA ILE A 46 1.56 -11.01 11.55
C ILE A 46 2.59 -10.07 10.95
N ASN A 47 3.84 -10.52 10.83
CA ASN A 47 4.88 -9.77 10.13
C ASN A 47 4.83 -10.01 8.62
N ASN A 48 5.33 -9.05 7.84
CA ASN A 48 5.44 -9.14 6.38
C ASN A 48 4.14 -9.50 5.63
N ALA A 49 2.97 -9.33 6.25
CA ALA A 49 1.69 -9.46 5.57
C ALA A 49 1.57 -8.39 4.49
N ALA A 50 1.14 -8.79 3.30
CA ALA A 50 0.85 -7.86 2.22
C ALA A 50 -0.55 -7.27 2.44
N ILE A 51 -0.66 -5.95 2.44
CA ILE A 51 -1.93 -5.24 2.53
C ILE A 51 -2.16 -4.55 1.20
N ALA A 52 -3.09 -5.07 0.41
CA ALA A 52 -3.54 -4.45 -0.82
C ALA A 52 -4.62 -3.41 -0.53
N ILE A 53 -4.47 -2.22 -1.11
CA ILE A 53 -5.39 -1.11 -0.93
C ILE A 53 -6.12 -0.89 -2.25
N TYR A 54 -7.43 -1.04 -2.22
CA TYR A 54 -8.30 -0.74 -3.33
C TYR A 54 -8.99 0.59 -3.07
N GLN A 55 -8.97 1.47 -4.06
CA GLN A 55 -9.88 2.61 -4.09
C GLN A 55 -11.22 2.12 -4.64
N VAL A 56 -12.29 2.43 -3.93
CA VAL A 56 -13.66 2.10 -4.28
C VAL A 56 -14.28 3.34 -4.93
N ASP A 57 -14.79 3.17 -6.14
CA ASP A 57 -15.61 4.19 -6.79
C ASP A 57 -17.06 4.06 -6.31
N ASP A 58 -17.59 5.08 -5.64
CA ASP A 58 -18.95 5.11 -5.05
C ASP A 58 -20.06 5.27 -6.13
N THR A 59 -19.74 5.05 -7.40
CA THR A 59 -20.73 4.94 -8.48
C THR A 59 -21.43 3.58 -8.47
N ASP A 60 -22.53 3.46 -9.22
CA ASP A 60 -23.47 2.32 -9.25
C ASP A 60 -22.81 0.93 -9.48
N ASN A 61 -21.56 0.90 -9.94
CA ASN A 61 -20.83 -0.33 -10.26
C ASN A 61 -19.75 -0.72 -9.22
N GLN A 62 -19.56 0.03 -8.13
CA GLN A 62 -18.57 -0.24 -7.06
C GLN A 62 -17.21 -0.73 -7.58
N LYS A 63 -16.67 -0.05 -8.59
CA LYS A 63 -15.45 -0.52 -9.24
C LYS A 63 -14.28 -0.38 -8.27
N MET A 64 -13.63 -1.50 -7.99
CA MET A 64 -12.41 -1.53 -7.17
C MET A 64 -11.19 -1.43 -8.06
N ASN A 65 -10.39 -0.38 -7.87
CA ASN A 65 -9.10 -0.23 -8.54
C ASN A 65 -7.98 -0.40 -7.52
N LEU A 66 -6.99 -1.24 -7.82
CA LEU A 66 -5.82 -1.39 -6.96
C LEU A 66 -5.08 -0.05 -6.92
N PHE A 67 -5.07 0.58 -5.75
CA PHE A 67 -4.43 1.87 -5.51
C PHE A 67 -2.96 1.68 -5.13
N GLY A 68 -2.67 0.68 -4.30
CA GLY A 68 -1.31 0.41 -3.85
C GLY A 68 -1.23 -0.83 -2.97
N VAL A 69 -0.01 -1.12 -2.53
CA VAL A 69 0.29 -2.21 -1.59
C VAL A 69 1.23 -1.66 -0.52
N THR A 70 0.99 -2.03 0.74
CA THR A 70 1.93 -1.85 1.84
C THR A 70 2.19 -3.20 2.52
N PHE A 71 3.19 -3.27 3.38
CA PHE A 71 3.53 -4.48 4.11
C PHE A 71 3.59 -4.18 5.60
N SER A 72 3.14 -5.13 6.42
CA SER A 72 3.29 -5.00 7.87
C SER A 72 4.76 -5.21 8.28
N TYR A 73 5.22 -4.40 9.23
CA TYR A 73 6.54 -4.51 9.86
C TYR A 73 6.63 -5.75 10.78
N LYS A 74 7.81 -5.91 11.42
CA LYS A 74 8.11 -7.05 12.30
C LYS A 74 7.14 -7.23 13.47
N ASP A 75 6.54 -6.14 13.93
CA ASP A 75 5.54 -6.12 15.01
C ASP A 75 4.09 -6.17 14.49
N GLY A 76 3.91 -6.44 13.19
CA GLY A 76 2.64 -6.50 12.50
C GLY A 76 2.00 -5.14 12.22
N THR A 77 2.64 -4.03 12.58
CA THR A 77 2.12 -2.69 12.29
C THR A 77 2.30 -2.34 10.82
N TYR A 78 1.40 -1.56 10.25
CA TYR A 78 1.54 -1.00 8.91
C TYR A 78 1.16 0.47 8.91
N GLY A 79 1.62 1.19 7.89
CA GLY A 79 1.25 2.57 7.63
C GLY A 79 1.02 2.82 6.15
N ILE A 80 0.07 3.68 5.82
CA ILE A 80 -0.14 4.16 4.45
C ILE A 80 -0.73 5.57 4.42
N SER A 81 -0.24 6.39 3.49
CA SER A 81 -0.81 7.70 3.18
C SER A 81 -1.80 7.58 2.02
N LEU A 82 -3.04 8.02 2.23
CA LEU A 82 -4.11 7.96 1.23
C LEU A 82 -4.70 9.34 0.93
N PRO A 83 -5.07 9.64 -0.33
CA PRO A 83 -5.83 10.83 -0.67
C PRO A 83 -7.19 10.89 0.02
N TYR A 84 -7.57 12.08 0.47
CA TYR A 84 -8.86 12.36 1.08
C TYR A 84 -9.96 12.50 0.01
N GLY A 85 -11.18 12.11 0.38
CA GLY A 85 -12.37 12.24 -0.48
C GLY A 85 -12.65 11.01 -1.35
N TYR A 86 -12.01 9.89 -1.06
CA TYR A 86 -12.28 8.60 -1.69
C TYR A 86 -12.58 7.53 -0.64
N SER A 87 -13.29 6.50 -1.08
CA SER A 87 -13.54 5.29 -0.30
C SER A 87 -12.44 4.26 -0.57
N TYR A 88 -12.00 3.55 0.46
CA TYR A 88 -10.91 2.58 0.37
C TYR A 88 -11.27 1.26 1.05
N MET A 89 -10.78 0.16 0.50
CA MET A 89 -10.85 -1.17 1.08
C MET A 89 -9.44 -1.74 1.21
N LEU A 90 -9.13 -2.27 2.40
CA LEU A 90 -7.85 -2.92 2.68
C LEU A 90 -8.08 -4.42 2.76
N ILE A 91 -7.33 -5.18 1.96
CA ILE A 91 -7.33 -6.66 1.99
C ILE A 91 -5.94 -7.13 2.39
N VAL A 92 -5.89 -8.04 3.36
CA VAL A 92 -4.65 -8.62 3.89
C VAL A 92 -4.41 -9.99 3.28
N TYR A 93 -3.17 -10.27 2.91
CA TYR A 93 -2.66 -11.56 2.50
C TYR A 93 -1.46 -11.92 3.38
N SER A 94 -1.49 -13.10 4.00
CA SER A 94 -0.47 -13.61 4.92
C SER A 94 -0.22 -15.09 4.71
#